data_AF-A0A970FBG8-F1
#
_entry.id   AF-A0A970FBG8-F1
#
_cell.length_a   1.000
_cell.length_b   1.000
_cell.length_c   1.000
_cell.angle_alpha   90.00
_cell.angle_beta   90.00
_cell.angle_gamma   90.00
#
_symmetry.space_group_name_H-M   'P 1'
#
loop_
_entity.id
_entity.type
_entity.pdbx_description
1 polymer ?
#
loop_
_entity_poly.entity_id
_entity_poly.type
_entity_poly.pdbx_seq_one_letter_code
_entity_poly.pdbx_strand_id
1 'polypeptide(L)'
;MSNQVIIGVVIAIIVVVAVLYGVSFFMRRKNQERLYVLEKRKEDLFDLPVIEEVDEVKKMHLVGQSQNTFREWSQKWTELSTSSFADLESQIFEVENLNETYRFMKAKAAVSEAEEIVSNMEAQVKEIRQGLKELRESEERNSLQVQRALDVYEELKKALRESGSDFGPAYAELQKQIKNIEIEFTQFVTLNTSGDPVEAREVLETAENHTYELEETMKKIPAVYEELSKTFPAQLKEIEEGYKKLLADKFVFPEGNFANDIQRVTRRVENSTADLAKAEVAIVEVANRDTAQEIDGLYSVMEREIEAKKYVLKNKPVIEEYINHSLRNNRQLLIEIDHTTQSYTLNHNELGRVRGFQTEIDELTRRHGLILPQLDNHEIAYSEVQAFYKDAYQILD
;
A
#
# COMPACT_ATOMS: atom_id res chain seq x y z
N MET A 1 5.44 38.84 107.22
CA MET A 1 5.51 37.74 106.25
C MET A 1 6.89 37.76 105.62
N SER A 2 7.59 36.64 105.65
CA SER A 2 9.05 36.53 105.54
C SER A 2 9.57 36.85 104.13
N ASN A 3 10.75 37.47 104.05
CA ASN A 3 11.46 37.77 102.79
C ASN A 3 11.57 36.54 101.85
N GLN A 4 11.54 35.31 102.38
CA GLN A 4 11.59 34.09 101.56
C GLN A 4 10.33 33.84 100.74
N VAL A 5 9.14 34.24 101.21
CA VAL A 5 7.90 34.13 100.44
C VAL A 5 7.87 35.15 99.30
N ILE A 6 8.36 36.37 99.54
CA ILE A 6 8.48 37.42 98.52
C ILE A 6 9.50 37.01 97.45
N ILE A 7 10.66 36.49 97.85
CA ILE A 7 11.68 35.97 96.92
C ILE A 7 11.14 34.77 96.12
N GLY A 8 10.42 33.84 96.76
CA GLY A 8 9.79 32.70 96.08
C GLY A 8 8.73 33.12 95.04
N VAL A 9 7.91 34.12 95.34
CA VAL A 9 6.91 34.67 94.40
C VAL A 9 7.60 35.40 93.23
N VAL A 10 8.65 36.18 93.49
CA VAL A 10 9.42 36.87 92.43
C VAL A 10 10.13 35.87 91.52
N ILE A 11 10.74 34.81 92.08
CA ILE A 11 11.37 33.74 91.30
C ILE A 11 10.32 32.98 90.47
N ALA A 12 9.14 32.69 91.04
CA ALA A 12 8.05 32.06 90.30
C ALA A 12 7.58 32.93 89.11
N ILE A 13 7.48 34.25 89.28
CA ILE A 13 7.13 35.18 88.20
C ILE A 13 8.22 35.19 87.12
N ILE A 14 9.51 35.23 87.50
CA ILE A 14 10.62 35.18 86.54
C ILE A 14 10.61 33.87 85.75
N VAL A 15 10.35 32.74 86.41
CA VAL A 15 10.22 31.43 85.74
C VAL A 15 9.04 31.42 84.78
N VAL A 16 7.87 31.97 85.15
CA VAL A 16 6.71 32.08 84.25
C VAL A 16 7.02 32.95 83.04
N VAL A 17 7.70 34.10 83.23
CA VAL A 17 8.13 34.96 82.12
C VAL A 17 9.14 34.25 81.22
N ALA A 18 10.09 33.49 81.77
CA ALA A 18 11.05 32.71 81.01
C ALA A 18 10.37 31.59 80.19
N VAL A 19 9.38 30.91 80.77
CA VAL A 19 8.58 29.89 80.06
C VAL A 19 7.74 30.54 78.95
N LEU A 20 7.08 31.67 79.20
CA LEU A 20 6.33 32.41 78.18
C LEU A 20 7.23 32.90 77.03
N TYR A 21 8.44 33.36 77.35
CA TYR A 21 9.44 33.74 76.35
C TYR A 21 9.92 32.53 75.53
N GLY A 22 10.20 31.41 76.18
CA GLY A 22 10.58 30.15 75.52
C GLY A 22 9.50 29.62 74.58
N VAL A 23 8.22 29.62 75.02
CA VAL A 23 7.08 29.24 74.16
C VAL A 23 6.93 30.19 72.99
N SER A 24 7.05 31.50 73.22
CA SER A 24 6.97 32.52 72.15
C SER A 24 8.10 32.36 71.12
N PHE A 25 9.32 32.12 71.58
CA PHE A 25 10.48 31.87 70.70
C PHE A 25 10.30 30.59 69.87
N PHE A 26 9.82 29.52 70.49
CA PHE A 26 9.57 28.25 69.80
C PHE A 26 8.45 28.37 68.76
N MET A 27 7.34 29.04 69.09
CA MET A 27 6.24 29.27 68.14
C MET A 27 6.67 30.16 66.97
N ARG A 28 7.43 31.23 67.23
CA ARG A 28 8.00 32.09 66.19
C ARG A 28 8.88 31.31 65.23
N ARG A 29 9.81 30.52 65.76
CA ARG A 29 10.73 29.70 64.95
C ARG A 29 9.97 28.69 64.09
N LYS A 30 8.97 28.02 64.65
CA LYS A 30 8.15 27.04 63.92
C LYS A 30 7.36 27.68 62.77
N ASN A 31 6.79 28.86 62.99
CA ASN A 31 6.07 29.59 61.94
C ASN A 31 7.04 30.13 60.87
N GLN A 32 8.24 30.59 61.26
CA GLN A 32 9.28 31.02 60.31
C GLN A 32 9.76 29.88 59.41
N GLU A 33 9.95 28.68 59.95
CA GLU A 33 10.37 27.52 59.16
C GLU A 33 9.32 27.13 58.12
N ARG A 34 8.03 27.18 58.49
CA ARG A 34 6.94 26.93 57.54
C ARG A 34 6.84 28.02 56.48
N LEU A 35 7.02 29.28 56.87
CA LEU A 35 7.05 30.40 55.93
C LEU A 35 8.17 30.22 54.91
N TYR A 36 9.37 29.83 55.33
CA TYR A 36 10.49 29.55 54.43
C TYR A 36 10.16 28.43 53.43
N VAL A 37 9.51 27.35 53.88
CA VAL A 37 9.03 26.29 52.97
C VAL A 37 7.99 26.81 51.98
N LEU A 38 7.13 27.72 52.42
CA LEU A 38 6.08 28.30 51.59
C LEU A 38 6.65 29.22 50.51
N GLU A 39 7.58 30.09 50.87
CA GLU A 39 8.33 30.94 49.94
C GLU A 39 9.09 30.10 48.91
N LYS A 40 9.75 29.03 49.36
CA LYS A 40 10.47 28.14 48.47
C LYS A 40 9.54 27.44 47.47
N ARG A 41 8.40 26.92 47.92
CA ARG A 41 7.40 26.30 47.03
C ARG A 41 6.85 27.30 46.01
N LYS A 42 6.67 28.54 46.43
CA LYS A 42 6.24 29.63 45.53
C LYS A 42 7.33 29.95 44.50
N GLU A 43 8.60 30.05 44.90
CA GLU A 43 9.74 30.23 44.00
C GLU A 43 9.82 29.08 42.99
N ASP A 44 9.78 27.83 43.47
CA ASP A 44 9.78 26.63 42.63
C ASP A 44 8.61 26.63 41.62
N LEU A 45 7.42 27.10 42.02
CA LEU A 45 6.24 27.21 41.14
C LEU A 45 6.40 28.31 40.09
N PHE A 46 7.02 29.44 40.46
CA PHE A 46 7.26 30.58 39.57
C PHE A 46 8.35 30.29 38.53
N ASP A 47 9.37 29.53 38.92
CA ASP A 47 10.49 29.15 38.06
C ASP A 47 10.13 28.07 37.03
N LEU A 48 8.92 27.49 37.10
CA LEU A 48 8.46 26.53 36.09
C LEU A 48 8.31 27.20 34.72
N PRO A 49 8.85 26.63 33.63
CA PRO A 49 8.85 27.21 32.29
C PRO A 49 7.49 27.03 31.57
N VAL A 50 6.37 27.21 32.27
CA VAL A 50 5.03 27.00 31.69
C VAL A 50 4.75 27.98 30.55
N ILE A 51 5.30 29.21 30.63
CA ILE A 51 5.14 30.18 29.55
C ILE A 51 5.85 29.76 28.25
N GLU A 52 6.99 29.09 28.38
CA GLU A 52 7.71 28.51 27.23
C GLU A 52 6.90 27.36 26.64
N GLU A 53 6.33 26.48 27.48
CA GLU A 53 5.43 25.40 27.05
C GLU A 53 4.19 25.94 26.32
N VAL A 54 3.59 27.03 26.82
CA VAL A 54 2.47 27.73 26.17
C VAL A 54 2.89 28.31 24.81
N ASP A 55 4.05 28.96 24.73
CA ASP A 55 4.54 29.55 23.48
C ASP A 55 4.96 28.49 22.44
N GLU A 56 5.50 27.35 22.86
CA GLU A 56 5.75 26.20 21.97
C GLU A 56 4.45 25.71 21.33
N VAL A 57 3.43 25.47 22.14
CA VAL A 57 2.13 24.99 21.68
C VAL A 57 1.42 26.06 20.83
N LYS A 58 1.61 27.34 21.13
CA LYS A 58 1.09 28.45 20.31
C LYS A 58 1.70 28.54 18.92
N LYS A 59 2.97 28.14 18.77
CA LYS A 59 3.67 28.09 17.48
C LYS A 59 3.18 26.93 16.61
N MET A 60 2.62 25.89 17.23
CA MET A 60 1.91 24.85 16.49
C MET A 60 0.65 25.49 15.90
N HIS A 61 0.38 25.24 14.61
CA HIS A 61 -0.78 25.78 13.91
C HIS A 61 -2.07 25.10 14.39
N LEU A 62 -2.45 25.33 15.65
CA LEU A 62 -3.64 24.80 16.29
C LEU A 62 -4.89 25.34 15.61
N VAL A 63 -5.87 24.48 15.39
CA VAL A 63 -7.09 24.86 14.69
C VAL A 63 -8.33 24.20 15.30
N GLY A 64 -9.47 24.90 15.25
CA GLY A 64 -10.73 24.33 15.67
C GLY A 64 -10.80 24.02 17.17
N GLN A 65 -11.09 22.76 17.52
CA GLN A 65 -11.20 22.31 18.90
C GLN A 65 -9.88 22.43 19.67
N SER A 66 -8.73 22.11 19.04
CA SER A 66 -7.43 22.22 19.70
C SER A 66 -7.08 23.67 20.04
N GLN A 67 -7.49 24.62 19.19
CA GLN A 67 -7.38 26.05 19.47
C GLN A 67 -8.24 26.50 20.65
N ASN A 68 -9.46 25.98 20.77
CA ASN A 68 -10.35 26.31 21.91
C ASN A 68 -9.78 25.77 23.22
N THR A 69 -9.35 24.51 23.25
CA THR A 69 -8.73 23.90 24.43
C THR A 69 -7.43 24.62 24.82
N PHE A 70 -6.62 25.04 23.84
CA PHE A 70 -5.43 25.88 24.11
C PHE A 70 -5.79 27.23 24.73
N ARG A 71 -6.84 27.91 24.22
CA ARG A 71 -7.31 29.19 24.80
C ARG A 71 -7.75 29.01 26.25
N GLU A 72 -8.47 27.94 26.56
CA GLU A 72 -8.88 27.63 27.93
C GLU A 72 -7.67 27.44 28.85
N TRP A 73 -6.67 26.65 28.45
CA TRP A 73 -5.45 26.46 29.23
C TRP A 73 -4.61 27.73 29.36
N SER A 74 -4.48 28.51 28.28
CA SER A 74 -3.79 29.80 28.30
C SER A 74 -4.48 30.81 29.22
N GLN A 75 -5.81 30.80 29.27
CA GLN A 75 -6.58 31.65 30.17
C GLN A 75 -6.39 31.24 31.62
N LYS A 76 -6.50 29.93 31.94
CA LYS A 76 -6.21 29.39 33.28
C LYS A 76 -4.79 29.77 33.75
N TRP A 77 -3.79 29.66 32.88
CA TRP A 77 -2.42 30.06 33.19
C TRP A 77 -2.29 31.58 33.44
N THR A 78 -2.96 32.40 32.63
CA THR A 78 -2.93 33.86 32.78
C THR A 78 -3.56 34.29 34.11
N GLU A 79 -4.69 33.68 34.48
CA GLU A 79 -5.36 33.92 35.77
C GLU A 79 -4.48 33.51 36.95
N LEU A 80 -3.85 32.32 36.86
CA LEU A 80 -2.97 31.81 37.91
C LEU A 80 -1.70 32.67 38.08
N SER A 81 -1.03 33.01 36.97
CA SER A 81 0.21 33.81 36.95
C SER A 81 0.04 35.26 37.40
N THR A 82 -1.19 35.78 37.40
CA THR A 82 -1.49 37.16 37.80
C THR A 82 -2.22 37.23 39.13
N SER A 83 -3.49 36.79 39.18
CA SER A 83 -4.34 36.94 40.36
C SER A 83 -3.89 36.01 41.48
N SER A 84 -3.74 34.71 41.21
CA SER A 84 -3.47 33.74 42.27
C SER A 84 -2.10 33.91 42.91
N PHE A 85 -1.06 34.28 42.15
CA PHE A 85 0.23 34.65 42.73
C PHE A 85 0.17 35.92 43.57
N ALA A 86 -0.58 36.94 43.15
CA ALA A 86 -0.74 38.16 43.95
C ALA A 86 -1.49 37.88 45.26
N ASP A 87 -2.51 37.03 45.22
CA ASP A 87 -3.26 36.61 46.40
C ASP A 87 -2.38 35.81 47.38
N LEU A 88 -1.58 34.87 46.86
CA LEU A 88 -0.60 34.13 47.64
C LEU A 88 0.44 35.05 48.30
N GLU A 89 0.91 36.07 47.59
CA GLU A 89 1.88 37.03 48.10
C GLU A 89 1.31 37.88 49.25
N SER A 90 0.05 38.29 49.10
CA SER A 90 -0.69 38.99 50.16
C SER A 90 -0.80 38.11 51.42
N GLN A 91 -1.09 36.82 51.26
CA GLN A 91 -1.19 35.87 52.37
C GLN A 91 0.15 35.60 53.05
N ILE A 92 1.24 35.48 52.28
CA ILE A 92 2.62 35.38 52.80
C ILE A 92 2.94 36.60 53.66
N PHE A 93 2.64 37.80 53.17
CA PHE A 93 2.87 39.04 53.90
C PHE A 93 2.03 39.13 55.20
N GLU A 94 0.77 38.65 55.16
CA GLU A 94 -0.06 38.57 56.37
C GLU A 94 0.54 37.63 57.41
N VAL A 95 1.05 36.47 56.99
CA VAL A 95 1.75 35.52 57.86
C VAL A 95 2.98 36.16 58.51
N GLU A 96 3.81 36.85 57.74
CA GLU A 96 4.99 37.57 58.24
C GLU A 96 4.61 38.56 59.33
N ASN A 97 3.65 39.44 59.03
CA ASN A 97 3.20 40.48 59.94
C ASN A 97 2.60 39.91 61.24
N LEU A 98 1.79 38.84 61.15
CA LEU A 98 1.24 38.16 62.33
C LEU A 98 2.33 37.50 63.18
N ASN A 99 3.40 37.02 62.56
CA ASN A 99 4.54 36.41 63.25
C ASN A 99 5.44 37.47 63.92
N GLU A 100 5.62 38.63 63.30
CA GLU A 100 6.34 39.78 63.87
C GLU A 100 5.58 40.47 65.03
N THR A 101 4.25 40.52 64.95
CA THR A 101 3.38 41.10 66.00
C THR A 101 3.05 40.13 67.15
N TYR A 102 3.74 38.99 67.24
CA TYR A 102 3.58 37.96 68.27
C TYR A 102 2.16 37.30 68.33
N ARG A 103 1.38 37.37 67.25
CA ARG A 103 0.02 36.78 67.15
C ARG A 103 0.05 35.34 66.64
N PHE A 104 0.81 34.47 67.33
CA PHE A 104 1.20 33.14 66.83
C PHE A 104 0.05 32.19 66.46
N MET A 105 -1.08 32.22 67.19
CA MET A 105 -2.23 31.38 66.89
C MET A 105 -2.92 31.78 65.59
N LYS A 106 -2.97 33.08 65.29
CA LYS A 106 -3.50 33.59 64.02
C LYS A 106 -2.51 33.34 62.88
N ALA A 107 -1.21 33.56 63.11
CA ALA A 107 -0.16 33.24 62.16
C ALA A 107 -0.21 31.77 61.74
N LYS A 108 -0.43 30.84 62.68
CA LYS A 108 -0.57 29.41 62.36
C LYS A 108 -1.76 29.12 61.44
N ALA A 109 -2.89 29.79 61.64
CA ALA A 109 -4.07 29.63 60.78
C ALA A 109 -3.82 30.18 59.37
N ALA A 110 -3.27 31.40 59.27
CA ALA A 110 -2.90 32.03 58.01
C ALA A 110 -1.84 31.20 57.23
N VAL A 111 -0.86 30.62 57.91
CA VAL A 111 0.11 29.69 57.28
C VAL A 111 -0.61 28.48 56.68
N SER A 112 -1.59 27.92 57.38
CA SER A 112 -2.34 26.76 56.87
C SER A 112 -3.17 27.10 55.64
N GLU A 113 -3.75 28.30 55.60
CA GLU A 113 -4.51 28.80 54.47
C GLU A 113 -3.59 29.06 53.26
N ALA A 114 -2.45 29.70 53.48
CA ALA A 114 -1.43 29.87 52.45
C ALA A 114 -0.90 28.53 51.92
N GLU A 115 -0.68 27.53 52.79
CA GLU A 115 -0.25 26.17 52.41
C GLU A 115 -1.28 25.49 51.47
N GLU A 116 -2.58 25.70 51.73
CA GLU A 116 -3.68 25.18 50.91
C GLU A 116 -3.75 25.89 49.55
N ILE A 117 -3.61 27.22 49.53
CA ILE A 117 -3.57 28.02 48.29
C ILE A 117 -2.41 27.54 47.40
N VAL A 118 -1.19 27.42 47.94
CA VAL A 118 -0.03 26.92 47.20
C VAL A 118 -0.28 25.51 46.67
N SER A 119 -0.85 24.62 47.48
CA SER A 119 -1.15 23.24 47.04
C SER A 119 -2.17 23.20 45.90
N ASN A 120 -3.17 24.08 45.92
CA ASN A 120 -4.15 24.19 44.84
C ASN A 120 -3.51 24.77 43.58
N MET A 121 -2.65 25.78 43.71
CA MET A 121 -1.89 26.33 42.59
C MET A 121 -0.96 25.28 41.96
N GLU A 122 -0.22 24.51 42.76
CA GLU A 122 0.61 23.39 42.28
C GLU A 122 -0.22 22.36 41.49
N ALA A 123 -1.41 22.02 41.96
CA ALA A 123 -2.31 21.09 41.27
C ALA A 123 -2.81 21.67 39.94
N GLN A 124 -3.23 22.93 39.91
CA GLN A 124 -3.67 23.62 38.69
C GLN A 124 -2.55 23.75 37.67
N VAL A 125 -1.34 24.12 38.10
CA VAL A 125 -0.16 24.16 37.22
C VAL A 125 0.11 22.80 36.61
N LYS A 126 0.06 21.73 37.41
CA LYS A 126 0.24 20.37 36.91
C LYS A 126 -0.82 19.97 35.88
N GLU A 127 -2.08 20.34 36.11
CA GLU A 127 -3.20 20.12 35.18
C GLU A 127 -2.97 20.86 33.86
N ILE A 128 -2.62 22.15 33.91
CA ILE A 128 -2.31 22.97 32.73
C ILE A 128 -1.17 22.35 31.92
N ARG A 129 -0.05 22.00 32.57
CA ARG A 129 1.12 21.42 31.89
C ARG A 129 0.79 20.08 31.24
N GLN A 130 0.01 19.24 31.92
CA GLN A 130 -0.44 17.96 31.35
C GLN A 130 -1.35 18.18 30.13
N GLY A 131 -2.31 19.11 30.22
CA GLY A 131 -3.20 19.45 29.11
C GLY A 131 -2.45 20.02 27.90
N LEU A 132 -1.49 20.91 28.12
CA LEU A 132 -0.61 21.45 27.06
C LEU A 132 0.26 20.35 26.43
N LYS A 133 0.80 19.43 27.24
CA LYS A 133 1.58 18.30 26.76
C LYS A 133 0.76 17.34 25.89
N GLU A 134 -0.44 16.99 26.32
CA GLU A 134 -1.35 16.13 25.53
C GLU A 134 -1.74 16.79 24.20
N LEU A 135 -1.99 18.11 24.23
CA LEU A 135 -2.27 18.88 23.02
C LEU A 135 -1.07 18.84 22.05
N ARG A 136 0.15 19.04 22.58
CA ARG A 136 1.40 18.97 21.82
C ARG A 136 1.59 17.60 21.16
N GLU A 137 1.45 16.51 21.93
CA GLU A 137 1.64 15.14 21.44
C GLU A 137 0.56 14.71 20.42
N SER A 138 -0.66 15.24 20.55
CA SER A 138 -1.72 15.01 19.57
C SER A 138 -1.42 15.71 18.24
N GLU A 139 -1.02 16.98 18.30
CA GLU A 139 -0.76 17.78 17.10
C GLU A 139 0.53 17.35 16.39
N GLU A 140 1.57 16.96 17.12
CA GLU A 140 2.81 16.45 16.52
C GLU A 140 2.56 15.15 15.73
N ARG A 141 1.72 14.24 16.24
CA ARG A 141 1.34 13.01 15.52
C ARG A 141 0.51 13.30 14.28
N ASN A 142 -0.48 14.18 14.39
CA ASN A 142 -1.35 14.54 13.28
C ASN A 142 -0.57 15.30 12.20
N SER A 143 0.28 16.26 12.59
CA SER A 143 1.08 17.06 11.67
C SER A 143 2.07 16.22 10.86
N LEU A 144 2.68 15.19 11.47
CA LEU A 144 3.63 14.33 10.78
C LEU A 144 2.97 13.50 9.67
N GLN A 145 1.77 12.96 9.92
CA GLN A 145 1.03 12.16 8.94
C GLN A 145 0.59 13.03 7.76
N VAL A 146 0.00 14.20 8.07
CA VAL A 146 -0.39 15.19 7.06
C VAL A 146 0.81 15.63 6.21
N GLN A 147 1.96 15.92 6.84
CA GLN A 147 3.18 16.32 6.11
C GLN A 147 3.64 15.23 5.15
N ARG A 148 3.68 13.97 5.59
CA ARG A 148 4.07 12.86 4.70
C ARG A 148 3.13 12.74 3.50
N ALA A 149 1.83 12.85 3.73
CA ALA A 149 0.84 12.77 2.64
C ALA A 149 1.02 13.93 1.65
N LEU A 150 1.28 15.14 2.13
CA LEU A 150 1.56 16.32 1.30
C LEU A 150 2.88 16.19 0.53
N ASP A 151 3.92 15.66 1.15
CA ASP A 151 5.22 15.42 0.50
C ASP A 151 5.06 14.42 -0.66
N VAL A 152 4.37 13.29 -0.42
CA VAL A 152 4.06 12.31 -1.47
C VAL A 152 3.22 12.96 -2.57
N TYR A 153 2.18 13.73 -2.23
CA TYR A 153 1.38 14.45 -3.21
C TYR A 153 2.21 15.39 -4.10
N GLU A 154 3.13 16.18 -3.53
CA GLU A 154 3.99 17.08 -4.29
C GLU A 154 4.99 16.31 -5.16
N GLU A 155 5.51 15.17 -4.69
CA GLU A 155 6.32 14.27 -5.51
C GLU A 155 5.53 13.70 -6.70
N LEU A 156 4.29 13.25 -6.49
CA LEU A 156 3.42 12.76 -7.57
C LEU A 156 3.12 13.86 -8.60
N LYS A 157 2.83 15.07 -8.13
CA LYS A 157 2.60 16.24 -8.98
C LYS A 157 3.83 16.61 -9.80
N LYS A 158 5.02 16.51 -9.21
CA LYS A 158 6.29 16.73 -9.90
C LYS A 158 6.55 15.63 -10.92
N ALA A 159 6.38 14.36 -10.55
CA ALA A 159 6.55 13.21 -11.43
C ALA A 159 5.60 13.30 -12.64
N LEU A 160 4.35 13.70 -12.44
CA LEU A 160 3.40 13.89 -13.54
C LEU A 160 3.87 14.99 -14.50
N ARG A 161 4.46 16.08 -13.99
CA ARG A 161 4.97 17.19 -14.83
C ARG A 161 6.25 16.81 -15.59
N GLU A 162 7.16 16.09 -14.95
CA GLU A 162 8.47 15.74 -15.54
C GLU A 162 8.37 14.54 -16.49
N SER A 163 7.59 13.52 -16.13
CA SER A 163 7.41 12.26 -16.88
C SER A 163 6.06 12.18 -17.60
N GLY A 164 5.46 13.32 -17.96
CA GLY A 164 4.13 13.37 -18.57
C GLY A 164 3.96 12.51 -19.82
N SER A 165 5.04 12.33 -20.61
CA SER A 165 5.06 11.46 -21.80
C SER A 165 4.90 9.97 -21.47
N ASP A 166 5.37 9.54 -20.31
CA ASP A 166 5.46 8.13 -19.93
C ASP A 166 4.11 7.58 -19.48
N PHE A 167 3.19 8.47 -19.11
CA PHE A 167 1.81 8.14 -18.73
C PHE A 167 0.85 8.07 -19.94
N GLY A 168 1.25 8.61 -21.09
CA GLY A 168 0.49 8.52 -22.34
C GLY A 168 -0.99 8.91 -22.20
N PRO A 169 -1.95 8.06 -22.61
CA PRO A 169 -3.38 8.34 -22.52
C PRO A 169 -3.91 8.55 -21.09
N ALA A 170 -3.26 7.96 -20.07
CA ALA A 170 -3.69 8.05 -18.68
C ALA A 170 -3.42 9.43 -18.05
N TYR A 171 -2.55 10.25 -18.66
CA TYR A 171 -2.13 11.55 -18.13
C TYR A 171 -3.29 12.46 -17.73
N ALA A 172 -4.32 12.55 -18.57
CA ALA A 172 -5.48 13.41 -18.33
C ALA A 172 -6.30 12.96 -17.11
N GLU A 173 -6.41 11.65 -16.88
CA GLU A 173 -7.15 11.11 -15.74
C GLU A 173 -6.34 11.22 -14.45
N LEU A 174 -5.03 10.94 -14.50
CA LEU A 174 -4.12 11.17 -13.37
C LEU A 174 -4.14 12.65 -12.93
N GLN A 175 -4.18 13.58 -13.88
CA GLN A 175 -4.30 15.01 -13.56
C GLN A 175 -5.61 15.34 -12.82
N LYS A 176 -6.73 14.70 -13.18
CA LYS A 176 -8.00 14.88 -12.45
C LYS A 176 -7.92 14.30 -11.05
N GLN A 177 -7.34 13.11 -10.89
CA GLN A 177 -7.17 12.48 -9.58
C GLN A 177 -6.30 13.34 -8.65
N ILE A 178 -5.16 13.86 -9.13
CA ILE A 178 -4.33 14.82 -8.39
C ILE A 178 -5.13 16.06 -7.97
N LYS A 179 -5.98 16.58 -8.86
CA LYS A 179 -6.82 17.75 -8.54
C LYS A 179 -7.90 17.42 -7.50
N ASN A 180 -8.47 16.22 -7.53
CA ASN A 180 -9.44 15.78 -6.52
C ASN A 180 -8.77 15.67 -5.15
N ILE A 181 -7.57 15.08 -5.08
CA ILE A 181 -6.76 15.03 -3.85
C ILE A 181 -6.45 16.44 -3.33
N GLU A 182 -6.14 17.40 -4.21
CA GLU A 182 -5.94 18.81 -3.82
C GLU A 182 -7.21 19.45 -3.20
N ILE A 183 -8.38 19.10 -3.71
CA ILE A 183 -9.67 19.54 -3.15
C ILE A 183 -9.88 18.92 -1.76
N GLU A 184 -9.60 17.62 -1.61
CA GLU A 184 -9.71 16.90 -0.33
C GLU A 184 -8.78 17.50 0.73
N PHE A 185 -7.51 17.78 0.39
CA PHE A 185 -6.59 18.48 1.30
C PHE A 185 -7.07 19.89 1.65
N THR A 186 -7.63 20.63 0.68
CA THR A 186 -8.20 21.96 0.96
C THR A 186 -9.42 21.89 1.88
N GLN A 187 -10.25 20.87 1.72
CA GLN A 187 -11.41 20.61 2.56
C GLN A 187 -10.98 20.21 3.98
N PHE A 188 -9.95 19.37 4.11
CA PHE A 188 -9.32 19.06 5.39
C PHE A 188 -8.86 20.33 6.13
N VAL A 189 -8.10 21.21 5.46
CA VAL A 189 -7.64 22.48 6.06
C VAL A 189 -8.82 23.35 6.49
N THR A 190 -9.88 23.39 5.69
CA THR A 190 -11.09 24.18 5.99
C THR A 190 -11.89 23.62 7.16
N LEU A 191 -12.07 22.30 7.24
CA LEU A 191 -12.76 21.62 8.34
C LEU A 191 -11.96 21.70 9.64
N ASN A 192 -10.64 21.54 9.57
CA ASN A 192 -9.74 21.74 10.69
C ASN A 192 -9.86 23.20 11.20
N THR A 193 -9.99 24.17 10.28
CA THR A 193 -10.23 25.58 10.62
C THR A 193 -11.61 25.87 11.20
N SER A 194 -12.63 25.17 10.74
CA SER A 194 -14.02 25.36 11.16
C SER A 194 -14.35 24.64 12.48
N GLY A 195 -13.50 23.69 12.89
CA GLY A 195 -13.56 23.06 14.21
C GLY A 195 -14.35 21.77 14.31
N ASP A 196 -14.49 21.02 13.22
CA ASP A 196 -14.98 19.65 13.25
C ASP A 196 -13.81 18.66 13.09
N PRO A 197 -13.23 18.16 14.21
CA PRO A 197 -12.07 17.28 14.16
C PRO A 197 -12.40 15.85 13.72
N VAL A 198 -13.68 15.45 13.79
CA VAL A 198 -14.10 14.10 13.37
C VAL A 198 -14.20 14.06 11.86
N GLU A 199 -14.90 15.03 11.27
CA GLU A 199 -15.06 15.13 9.82
C GLU A 199 -13.71 15.43 9.15
N ALA A 200 -12.87 16.30 9.74
CA ALA A 200 -11.53 16.56 9.23
C ALA A 200 -10.67 15.28 9.17
N ARG A 201 -10.79 14.39 10.16
CA ARG A 201 -10.03 13.13 10.18
C ARG A 201 -10.46 12.17 9.08
N GLU A 202 -11.75 12.03 8.84
CA GLU A 202 -12.28 11.17 7.78
C GLU A 202 -11.83 11.66 6.39
N VAL A 203 -11.85 12.98 6.18
CA VAL A 203 -11.37 13.59 4.92
C VAL A 203 -9.86 13.39 4.75
N LEU A 204 -9.07 13.52 5.82
CA LEU A 204 -7.63 13.27 5.77
C LEU A 204 -7.33 11.81 5.42
N GLU A 205 -7.99 10.86 6.07
CA GLU A 205 -7.80 9.43 5.80
C GLU A 205 -8.17 9.08 4.35
N THR A 206 -9.26 9.68 3.84
CA THR A 206 -9.65 9.54 2.43
C THR A 206 -8.59 10.09 1.49
N ALA A 207 -8.08 11.31 1.75
CA ALA A 207 -7.03 11.93 0.95
C ALA A 207 -5.72 11.13 0.98
N GLU A 208 -5.34 10.59 2.13
CA GLU A 208 -4.19 9.70 2.28
C GLU A 208 -4.34 8.43 1.44
N ASN A 209 -5.48 7.75 1.55
CA ASN A 209 -5.76 6.53 0.79
C ASN A 209 -5.69 6.80 -0.72
N HIS A 210 -6.38 7.84 -1.21
CA HIS A 210 -6.33 8.22 -2.62
C HIS A 210 -4.91 8.60 -3.08
N THR A 211 -4.11 9.23 -2.22
CA THR A 211 -2.71 9.59 -2.53
C THR A 211 -1.85 8.35 -2.71
N TYR A 212 -1.95 7.36 -1.82
CA TYR A 212 -1.18 6.12 -1.93
C TYR A 212 -1.65 5.21 -3.07
N GLU A 213 -2.96 5.13 -3.33
CA GLU A 213 -3.50 4.41 -4.49
C GLU A 213 -3.01 5.03 -5.80
N LEU A 214 -3.00 6.36 -5.88
CA LEU A 214 -2.46 7.07 -7.03
C LEU A 214 -0.95 6.84 -7.19
N GLU A 215 -0.19 6.83 -6.09
CA GLU A 215 1.25 6.53 -6.11
C GLU A 215 1.52 5.13 -6.70
N GLU A 216 0.80 4.12 -6.23
CA GLU A 216 0.93 2.75 -6.73
C GLU A 216 0.57 2.67 -8.22
N THR A 217 -0.52 3.34 -8.60
CA THR A 217 -1.01 3.40 -9.98
C THR A 217 0.03 4.07 -10.90
N MET A 218 0.59 5.22 -10.49
CA MET A 218 1.61 5.95 -11.25
C MET A 218 2.91 5.13 -11.42
N LYS A 219 3.27 4.27 -10.46
CA LYS A 219 4.45 3.39 -10.60
C LYS A 219 4.26 2.29 -11.65
N LYS A 220 3.02 1.82 -11.83
CA LYS A 220 2.70 0.69 -12.72
C LYS A 220 2.42 1.13 -14.16
N ILE A 221 1.80 2.30 -14.37
CA ILE A 221 1.39 2.80 -15.70
C ILE A 221 2.53 2.77 -16.74
N PRO A 222 3.75 3.27 -16.47
CA PRO A 222 4.77 3.39 -17.50
C PRO A 222 5.15 2.04 -18.14
N ALA A 223 5.27 0.97 -17.34
CA ALA A 223 5.59 -0.36 -17.83
C ALA A 223 4.46 -0.92 -18.72
N VAL A 224 3.21 -0.80 -18.25
CA VAL A 224 2.02 -1.25 -18.98
C VAL A 224 1.82 -0.46 -20.27
N TYR A 225 2.09 0.85 -20.25
CA TYR A 225 2.00 1.71 -21.42
C TYR A 225 3.07 1.38 -22.46
N GLU A 226 4.29 1.06 -22.05
CA GLU A 226 5.36 0.66 -22.97
C GLU A 226 5.00 -0.62 -23.72
N GLU A 227 4.44 -1.62 -23.03
CA GLU A 227 3.96 -2.86 -23.66
C GLU A 227 2.87 -2.58 -24.71
N LEU A 228 1.86 -1.78 -24.37
CA LEU A 228 0.74 -1.46 -25.24
C LEU A 228 1.12 -0.57 -26.43
N SER A 229 2.01 0.41 -26.21
CA SER A 229 2.32 1.41 -27.23
C SER A 229 3.48 1.00 -28.15
N LYS A 230 4.39 0.15 -27.68
CA LYS A 230 5.58 -0.24 -28.46
C LYS A 230 5.62 -1.74 -28.72
N THR A 231 5.55 -2.56 -27.67
CA THR A 231 5.82 -4.01 -27.77
C THR A 231 4.75 -4.73 -28.59
N PHE A 232 3.47 -4.65 -28.20
CA PHE A 232 2.41 -5.37 -28.90
C PHE A 232 2.22 -4.87 -30.34
N PRO A 233 2.23 -3.56 -30.65
CA PRO A 233 2.15 -3.10 -32.03
C PRO A 233 3.34 -3.58 -32.90
N ALA A 234 4.54 -3.65 -32.32
CA ALA A 234 5.71 -4.18 -33.04
C ALA A 234 5.57 -5.68 -33.32
N GLN A 235 5.17 -6.48 -32.32
CA GLN A 235 4.93 -7.92 -32.47
C GLN A 235 3.81 -8.21 -33.47
N LEU A 236 2.69 -7.49 -33.38
CA LEU A 236 1.58 -7.64 -34.33
C LEU A 236 1.99 -7.31 -35.76
N LYS A 237 2.81 -6.27 -35.95
CA LYS A 237 3.36 -5.94 -37.26
C LYS A 237 4.31 -7.02 -37.78
N GLU A 238 5.16 -7.58 -36.91
CA GLU A 238 6.03 -8.70 -37.27
C GLU A 238 5.21 -9.94 -37.67
N ILE A 239 4.15 -10.27 -36.91
CA ILE A 239 3.24 -11.37 -37.23
C ILE A 239 2.53 -11.11 -38.57
N GLU A 240 2.08 -9.88 -38.84
CA GLU A 240 1.42 -9.55 -40.10
C GLU A 240 2.38 -9.68 -41.30
N GLU A 241 3.63 -9.21 -41.15
CA GLU A 241 4.66 -9.36 -42.18
C GLU A 241 5.08 -10.83 -42.37
N GLY A 242 5.21 -11.58 -41.28
CA GLY A 242 5.48 -13.01 -41.28
C GLY A 242 4.37 -13.80 -41.98
N TYR A 243 3.11 -13.50 -41.65
CA TYR A 243 1.94 -14.09 -42.28
C TYR A 243 1.91 -13.82 -43.79
N LYS A 244 2.18 -12.58 -44.24
CA LYS A 244 2.28 -12.25 -45.67
C LYS A 244 3.37 -13.05 -46.39
N LYS A 245 4.52 -13.26 -45.75
CA LYS A 245 5.61 -14.10 -46.31
C LYS A 245 5.18 -15.57 -46.40
N LEU A 246 4.53 -16.10 -45.36
CA LEU A 246 4.04 -17.48 -45.36
C LEU A 246 2.93 -17.70 -46.41
N LEU A 247 2.05 -16.70 -46.63
CA LEU A 247 1.10 -16.74 -47.73
C LEU A 247 1.79 -16.72 -49.11
N ALA A 248 2.85 -15.92 -49.28
CA ALA A 248 3.64 -15.91 -50.52
C ALA A 248 4.34 -17.26 -50.78
N ASP A 249 4.79 -17.91 -49.72
CA ASP A 249 5.37 -19.27 -49.73
C ASP A 249 4.31 -20.38 -49.81
N LYS A 250 3.04 -20.00 -50.06
CA LYS A 250 1.87 -20.86 -50.25
C LYS A 250 1.57 -21.79 -49.06
N PHE A 251 1.73 -21.30 -47.84
CA PHE A 251 1.24 -22.00 -46.66
C PHE A 251 -0.29 -21.88 -46.56
N VAL A 252 -0.93 -22.98 -46.16
CA VAL A 252 -2.34 -23.03 -45.79
C VAL A 252 -2.42 -23.22 -44.29
N PHE A 253 -3.18 -22.38 -43.61
CA PHE A 253 -3.38 -22.48 -42.17
C PHE A 253 -4.69 -23.23 -41.87
N PRO A 254 -4.69 -24.14 -40.87
CA PRO A 254 -5.84 -24.97 -40.54
C PRO A 254 -6.92 -24.20 -39.74
N GLU A 255 -6.52 -23.14 -39.04
CA GLU A 255 -7.40 -22.34 -38.18
C GLU A 255 -8.08 -21.23 -39.00
N GLY A 256 -9.40 -21.11 -38.85
CA GLY A 256 -10.23 -20.23 -39.65
C GLY A 256 -9.82 -18.76 -39.53
N ASN A 257 -9.45 -18.16 -40.66
CA ASN A 257 -9.09 -16.74 -40.81
C ASN A 257 -8.11 -16.23 -39.74
N PHE A 258 -6.86 -16.69 -39.78
CA PHE A 258 -5.73 -16.10 -39.02
C PHE A 258 -5.67 -14.56 -39.11
N ALA A 259 -6.09 -13.99 -40.24
CA ALA A 259 -6.23 -12.54 -40.42
C ALA A 259 -7.26 -11.90 -39.46
N ASN A 260 -8.36 -12.58 -39.15
CA ASN A 260 -9.35 -12.13 -38.17
C ASN A 260 -8.81 -12.23 -36.74
N ASP A 261 -7.97 -13.24 -36.45
CA ASP A 261 -7.32 -13.35 -35.15
C ASP A 261 -6.36 -12.19 -34.91
N ILE A 262 -5.52 -11.84 -35.91
CA ILE A 262 -4.67 -10.64 -35.85
C ILE A 262 -5.52 -9.39 -35.60
N GLN A 263 -6.61 -9.20 -36.35
CA GLN A 263 -7.50 -8.05 -36.15
C GLN A 263 -8.17 -8.03 -34.76
N ARG A 264 -8.54 -9.19 -34.22
CA ARG A 264 -9.10 -9.31 -32.87
C ARG A 264 -8.09 -8.84 -31.83
N VAL A 265 -6.84 -9.32 -31.93
CA VAL A 265 -5.78 -8.92 -31.00
C VAL A 265 -5.46 -7.43 -31.15
N THR A 266 -5.40 -6.89 -32.37
CA THR A 266 -5.22 -5.44 -32.59
C THR A 266 -6.33 -4.62 -31.92
N ARG A 267 -7.60 -5.00 -32.09
CA ARG A 267 -8.73 -4.33 -31.40
C ARG A 267 -8.64 -4.46 -29.88
N ARG A 268 -8.14 -5.58 -29.37
CA ARG A 268 -7.93 -5.78 -27.94
C ARG A 268 -6.86 -4.83 -27.39
N VAL A 269 -5.77 -4.61 -28.12
CA VAL A 269 -4.74 -3.60 -27.79
C VAL A 269 -5.34 -2.18 -27.80
N GLU A 270 -6.16 -1.85 -28.80
CA GLU A 270 -6.86 -0.55 -28.86
C GLU A 270 -7.79 -0.34 -27.66
N ASN A 271 -8.60 -1.36 -27.31
CA ASN A 271 -9.48 -1.32 -26.14
C ASN A 271 -8.68 -1.18 -24.84
N SER A 272 -7.61 -1.95 -24.68
CA SER A 272 -6.74 -1.89 -23.49
C SER A 272 -6.05 -0.52 -23.37
N THR A 273 -5.73 0.13 -24.50
CA THR A 273 -5.22 1.51 -24.53
C THR A 273 -6.29 2.52 -24.10
N ALA A 274 -7.56 2.29 -24.49
CA ALA A 274 -8.68 3.13 -24.08
C ALA A 274 -9.03 2.95 -22.59
N ASP A 275 -8.89 1.74 -22.04
CA ASP A 275 -9.08 1.47 -20.62
C ASP A 275 -7.91 2.01 -19.79
N LEU A 276 -6.68 2.01 -20.33
CA LEU A 276 -5.55 2.71 -19.74
C LEU A 276 -5.79 4.22 -19.66
N ALA A 277 -6.49 4.81 -20.63
CA ALA A 277 -6.87 6.22 -20.59
C ALA A 277 -7.82 6.57 -19.42
N LYS A 278 -8.55 5.58 -18.88
CA LYS A 278 -9.37 5.71 -17.66
C LYS A 278 -8.59 5.44 -16.37
N ALA A 279 -7.28 5.20 -16.46
CA ALA A 279 -6.41 4.81 -15.34
C ALA A 279 -6.81 3.51 -14.62
N GLU A 280 -7.52 2.60 -15.30
CA GLU A 280 -7.91 1.28 -14.75
C GLU A 280 -6.77 0.25 -14.85
N VAL A 281 -5.65 0.53 -14.19
CA VAL A 281 -4.38 -0.24 -14.36
C VAL A 281 -4.55 -1.72 -14.08
N ALA A 282 -5.30 -2.10 -13.04
CA ALA A 282 -5.50 -3.51 -12.70
C ALA A 282 -6.21 -4.30 -13.80
N ILE A 283 -7.17 -3.70 -14.49
CA ILE A 283 -7.90 -4.32 -15.60
C ILE A 283 -6.96 -4.43 -16.82
N VAL A 284 -6.20 -3.37 -17.08
CA VAL A 284 -5.25 -3.33 -18.19
C VAL A 284 -4.12 -4.35 -18.00
N GLU A 285 -3.60 -4.55 -16.79
CA GLU A 285 -2.57 -5.57 -16.51
C GLU A 285 -3.05 -6.98 -16.85
N VAL A 286 -4.30 -7.32 -16.49
CA VAL A 286 -4.89 -8.62 -16.83
C VAL A 286 -5.10 -8.71 -18.35
N ALA A 287 -5.64 -7.66 -18.97
CA ALA A 287 -5.83 -7.62 -20.41
C ALA A 287 -4.51 -7.73 -21.19
N ASN A 288 -3.42 -7.14 -20.70
CA ASN A 288 -2.09 -7.24 -21.30
C ASN A 288 -1.56 -8.68 -21.25
N ARG A 289 -1.70 -9.37 -20.10
CA ARG A 289 -1.28 -10.78 -19.98
C ARG A 289 -2.00 -11.69 -20.95
N ASP A 290 -3.32 -11.54 -21.05
CA ASP A 290 -4.11 -12.31 -22.01
C ASP A 290 -3.76 -11.94 -23.46
N THR A 291 -3.50 -10.67 -23.74
CA THR A 291 -3.07 -10.21 -25.07
C THR A 291 -1.72 -10.82 -25.45
N ALA A 292 -0.77 -10.87 -24.50
CA ALA A 292 0.51 -11.54 -24.69
C ALA A 292 0.32 -13.04 -24.97
N GLN A 293 -0.57 -13.73 -24.25
CA GLN A 293 -0.90 -15.13 -24.52
C GLN A 293 -1.53 -15.34 -25.90
N GLU A 294 -2.41 -14.45 -26.35
CA GLU A 294 -2.96 -14.52 -27.71
C GLU A 294 -1.87 -14.30 -28.77
N ILE A 295 -0.94 -13.36 -28.56
CA ILE A 295 0.21 -13.12 -29.44
C ILE A 295 1.12 -14.35 -29.50
N ASP A 296 1.45 -14.95 -28.35
CA ASP A 296 2.24 -16.18 -28.28
C ASP A 296 1.53 -17.35 -28.99
N GLY A 297 0.21 -17.42 -28.90
CA GLY A 297 -0.62 -18.35 -29.66
C GLY A 297 -0.48 -18.18 -31.17
N LEU A 298 -0.50 -16.94 -31.66
CA LEU A 298 -0.30 -16.64 -33.09
C LEU A 298 1.09 -17.08 -33.58
N TYR A 299 2.15 -16.82 -32.80
CA TYR A 299 3.49 -17.32 -33.11
C TYR A 299 3.54 -18.85 -33.13
N SER A 300 2.93 -19.50 -32.15
CA SER A 300 2.89 -20.97 -32.04
C SER A 300 2.22 -21.62 -33.24
N VAL A 301 1.15 -21.03 -33.78
CA VAL A 301 0.48 -21.52 -34.99
C VAL A 301 1.39 -21.41 -36.21
N MET A 302 2.07 -20.26 -36.39
CA MET A 302 3.03 -20.09 -37.48
C MET A 302 4.22 -21.05 -37.38
N GLU A 303 4.79 -21.19 -36.19
CA GLU A 303 5.91 -22.10 -35.93
C GLU A 303 5.52 -23.56 -36.19
N ARG A 304 4.35 -23.99 -35.70
CA ARG A 304 3.79 -25.32 -35.96
C ARG A 304 3.71 -25.62 -37.44
N GLU A 305 3.22 -24.68 -38.27
CA GLU A 305 3.14 -24.89 -39.72
C GLU A 305 4.52 -24.96 -40.39
N ILE A 306 5.47 -24.12 -39.96
CA ILE A 306 6.85 -24.12 -40.48
C ILE A 306 7.55 -25.45 -40.16
N GLU A 307 7.44 -25.92 -38.92
CA GLU A 307 7.98 -27.20 -38.48
C GLU A 307 7.30 -28.37 -39.19
N ALA A 308 5.98 -28.32 -39.32
CA ALA A 308 5.22 -29.34 -40.01
C ALA A 308 5.65 -29.45 -41.48
N LYS A 309 5.85 -28.34 -42.19
CA LYS A 309 6.37 -28.35 -43.56
C LYS A 309 7.74 -29.01 -43.65
N LYS A 310 8.66 -28.68 -42.74
CA LYS A 310 9.99 -29.30 -42.68
C LYS A 310 9.90 -30.82 -42.44
N TYR A 311 9.00 -31.24 -41.55
CA TYR A 311 8.75 -32.65 -41.26
C TYR A 311 8.16 -33.38 -42.47
N VAL A 312 7.14 -32.81 -43.11
CA VAL A 312 6.47 -33.39 -44.28
C VAL A 312 7.44 -33.52 -45.44
N LEU A 313 8.22 -32.48 -45.75
CA LEU A 313 9.22 -32.54 -46.84
C LEU A 313 10.30 -33.60 -46.59
N LYS A 314 10.74 -33.78 -45.35
CA LYS A 314 11.74 -34.79 -44.99
C LYS A 314 11.16 -36.21 -45.08
N ASN A 315 9.92 -36.41 -44.64
CA ASN A 315 9.31 -37.74 -44.50
C ASN A 315 8.49 -38.18 -45.72
N LYS A 316 8.14 -37.28 -46.64
CA LYS A 316 7.43 -37.59 -47.89
C LYS A 316 8.05 -38.78 -48.66
N PRO A 317 9.37 -38.78 -48.99
CA PRO A 317 9.96 -39.91 -49.70
C PRO A 317 10.05 -41.18 -48.84
N VAL A 318 10.23 -41.03 -47.53
CA VAL A 318 10.35 -42.16 -46.60
C VAL A 318 9.02 -42.89 -46.48
N ILE A 319 7.92 -42.18 -46.24
CA ILE A 319 6.58 -42.78 -46.17
C ILE A 319 6.22 -43.50 -47.47
N GLU A 320 6.53 -42.92 -48.62
CA GLU A 320 6.28 -43.57 -49.91
C GLU A 320 7.07 -44.88 -50.07
N GLU A 321 8.34 -44.91 -49.65
CA GLU A 321 9.14 -46.13 -49.66
C GLU A 321 8.61 -47.18 -48.68
N TYR A 322 8.25 -46.79 -47.46
CA TYR A 322 7.69 -47.69 -46.45
C TYR A 322 6.35 -48.28 -46.89
N ILE A 323 5.42 -47.47 -47.43
CA ILE A 323 4.15 -47.97 -47.98
C ILE A 323 4.42 -49.03 -49.08
N ASN A 324 5.34 -48.73 -50.01
CA ASN A 324 5.71 -49.66 -51.07
C ASN A 324 6.42 -50.93 -50.56
N HIS A 325 7.20 -50.81 -49.48
CA HIS A 325 7.84 -51.96 -48.83
C HIS A 325 6.79 -52.84 -48.14
N SER A 326 5.91 -52.26 -47.33
CA SER A 326 4.84 -52.98 -46.63
C SER A 326 3.85 -53.63 -47.59
N LEU A 327 3.50 -52.97 -48.70
CA LEU A 327 2.70 -53.58 -49.78
C LEU A 327 3.37 -54.83 -50.37
N ARG A 328 4.67 -54.76 -50.66
CA ARG A 328 5.44 -55.90 -51.19
C ARG A 328 5.55 -57.04 -50.20
N ASN A 329 5.88 -56.74 -48.94
CA ASN A 329 5.99 -57.73 -47.87
C ASN A 329 4.64 -58.41 -47.61
N ASN A 330 3.55 -57.64 -47.52
CA ASN A 330 2.22 -58.19 -47.31
C ASN A 330 1.80 -59.10 -48.49
N ARG A 331 2.09 -58.69 -49.73
CA ARG A 331 1.85 -59.54 -50.90
C ARG A 331 2.66 -60.84 -50.83
N GLN A 332 3.92 -60.79 -50.38
CA GLN A 332 4.74 -61.98 -50.22
C GLN A 332 4.20 -62.89 -49.10
N LEU A 333 3.81 -62.32 -47.96
CA LEU A 333 3.19 -63.06 -46.86
C LEU A 333 1.89 -63.77 -47.29
N LEU A 334 1.06 -63.13 -48.12
CA LEU A 334 -0.14 -63.76 -48.68
C LEU A 334 0.21 -64.99 -49.53
N ILE A 335 1.26 -64.90 -50.36
CA ILE A 335 1.73 -66.02 -51.19
C ILE A 335 2.27 -67.16 -50.33
N GLU A 336 3.09 -66.84 -49.31
CA GLU A 336 3.66 -67.83 -48.40
C GLU A 336 2.60 -68.52 -47.55
N ILE A 337 1.58 -67.78 -47.08
CA ILE A 337 0.43 -68.35 -46.37
C ILE A 337 -0.37 -69.26 -47.28
N ASP A 338 -0.64 -68.86 -48.53
CA ASP A 338 -1.36 -69.71 -49.49
C ASP A 338 -0.61 -71.02 -49.74
N HIS A 339 0.71 -70.94 -50.00
CA HIS A 339 1.57 -72.11 -50.16
C HIS A 339 1.59 -73.01 -48.91
N THR A 340 1.68 -72.41 -47.72
CA THR A 340 1.70 -73.16 -46.45
C THR A 340 0.36 -73.83 -46.17
N THR A 341 -0.76 -73.17 -46.51
CA THR A 341 -2.12 -73.71 -46.35
C THR A 341 -2.34 -74.96 -47.22
N GLN A 342 -1.65 -75.07 -48.35
CA GLN A 342 -1.72 -76.27 -49.20
C GLN A 342 -1.09 -77.50 -48.54
N SER A 343 -0.15 -77.32 -47.61
CA SER A 343 0.59 -78.41 -46.95
C SER A 343 0.25 -78.60 -45.46
N TYR A 344 -0.28 -77.57 -44.79
CA TYR A 344 -0.55 -77.56 -43.35
C TYR A 344 -1.87 -76.85 -43.01
N THR A 345 -2.51 -77.28 -41.91
CA THR A 345 -3.71 -76.59 -41.37
C THR A 345 -3.31 -75.45 -40.44
N LEU A 346 -3.70 -74.22 -40.77
CA LEU A 346 -3.46 -73.01 -39.98
C LEU A 346 -4.52 -72.87 -38.88
N ASN A 347 -4.11 -72.60 -37.63
CA ASN A 347 -4.97 -72.69 -36.44
C ASN A 347 -5.26 -71.35 -35.75
N HIS A 348 -4.60 -70.25 -36.11
CA HIS A 348 -4.69 -68.96 -35.41
C HIS A 348 -5.21 -67.82 -36.29
N ASN A 349 -6.02 -68.13 -37.31
CA ASN A 349 -6.61 -67.16 -38.23
C ASN A 349 -5.55 -66.25 -38.89
N GLU A 350 -4.42 -66.85 -39.27
CA GLU A 350 -3.27 -66.19 -39.87
C GLU A 350 -3.68 -65.49 -41.18
N LEU A 351 -4.53 -66.15 -41.99
CA LEU A 351 -5.09 -65.58 -43.23
C LEU A 351 -5.95 -64.34 -42.97
N GLY A 352 -6.78 -64.35 -41.91
CA GLY A 352 -7.62 -63.20 -41.55
C GLY A 352 -6.80 -62.00 -41.09
N ARG A 353 -5.72 -62.22 -40.34
CA ARG A 353 -4.80 -61.16 -39.91
C ARG A 353 -4.08 -60.50 -41.08
N VAL A 354 -3.57 -61.29 -42.02
CA VAL A 354 -2.87 -60.74 -43.20
C VAL A 354 -3.83 -59.99 -44.14
N ARG A 355 -5.08 -60.44 -44.27
CA ARG A 355 -6.13 -59.65 -44.95
C ARG A 355 -6.49 -58.36 -44.20
N GLY A 356 -6.41 -58.35 -42.87
CA GLY A 356 -6.52 -57.16 -42.04
C GLY A 356 -5.45 -56.13 -42.40
N PHE A 357 -4.17 -56.55 -42.38
CA PHE A 357 -3.05 -55.71 -42.80
C PHE A 357 -3.20 -55.22 -44.24
N GLN A 358 -3.75 -56.03 -45.15
CA GLN A 358 -4.01 -55.60 -46.51
C GLN A 358 -5.03 -54.45 -46.57
N THR A 359 -6.11 -54.56 -45.82
CA THR A 359 -7.12 -53.49 -45.72
C THR A 359 -6.51 -52.21 -45.17
N GLU A 360 -5.71 -52.29 -44.10
CA GLU A 360 -5.07 -51.14 -43.48
C GLU A 360 -4.06 -50.45 -44.42
N ILE A 361 -3.21 -51.22 -45.10
CA ILE A 361 -2.24 -50.69 -46.06
C ILE A 361 -2.95 -50.10 -47.29
N ASP A 362 -4.02 -50.73 -47.78
CA ASP A 362 -4.80 -50.21 -48.92
C ASP A 362 -5.53 -48.91 -48.57
N GLU A 363 -6.09 -48.81 -47.36
CA GLU A 363 -6.65 -47.55 -46.84
C GLU A 363 -5.61 -46.46 -46.70
N LEU A 364 -4.44 -46.79 -46.14
CA LEU A 364 -3.33 -45.85 -46.00
C LEU A 364 -2.85 -45.36 -47.37
N THR A 365 -2.71 -46.26 -48.33
CA THR A 365 -2.34 -45.95 -49.73
C THR A 365 -3.36 -45.02 -50.37
N ARG A 366 -4.66 -45.28 -50.16
CA ARG A 366 -5.74 -44.42 -50.67
C ARG A 366 -5.69 -43.03 -50.04
N ARG A 367 -5.55 -42.92 -48.72
CA ARG A 367 -5.43 -41.63 -48.03
C ARG A 367 -4.20 -40.85 -48.48
N HIS A 368 -3.05 -41.51 -48.59
CA HIS A 368 -1.82 -40.91 -49.10
C HIS A 368 -1.99 -40.39 -50.54
N GLY A 369 -2.65 -41.16 -51.41
CA GLY A 369 -2.95 -40.77 -52.79
C GLY A 369 -3.95 -39.60 -52.92
N LEU A 370 -4.79 -39.36 -51.91
CA LEU A 370 -5.66 -38.18 -51.85
C LEU A 370 -4.92 -36.95 -51.31
N ILE A 371 -4.08 -37.13 -50.29
CA ILE A 371 -3.34 -36.04 -49.63
C ILE A 371 -2.22 -35.48 -50.52
N LEU A 372 -1.52 -36.32 -51.28
CA LEU A 372 -0.45 -35.91 -52.21
C LEU A 372 -0.85 -34.79 -53.19
N PRO A 373 -1.90 -34.95 -54.01
CA PRO A 373 -2.32 -33.90 -54.95
C PRO A 373 -2.85 -32.66 -54.23
N GLN A 374 -3.50 -32.83 -53.07
CA GLN A 374 -3.99 -31.70 -52.27
C GLN A 374 -2.84 -30.90 -51.63
N LEU A 375 -1.76 -31.58 -51.22
CA LEU A 375 -0.53 -30.95 -50.76
C LEU A 375 0.18 -30.22 -51.90
N ASP A 376 0.28 -30.84 -53.08
CA ASP A 376 0.93 -30.23 -54.26
C ASP A 376 0.12 -29.04 -54.80
N ASN A 377 -1.21 -29.06 -54.66
CA ASN A 377 -2.12 -27.95 -54.97
C ASN A 377 -2.17 -26.87 -53.86
N HIS A 378 -1.52 -27.10 -52.72
CA HIS A 378 -1.51 -26.19 -51.57
C HIS A 378 -2.94 -25.93 -51.05
N GLU A 379 -3.73 -27.00 -50.85
CA GLU A 379 -5.10 -26.94 -50.35
C GLU A 379 -5.24 -27.40 -48.89
N ILE A 380 -4.19 -28.04 -48.33
CA ILE A 380 -4.19 -28.62 -46.99
C ILE A 380 -3.04 -28.04 -46.16
N ALA A 381 -3.30 -27.84 -44.86
CA ALA A 381 -2.29 -27.40 -43.90
C ALA A 381 -1.21 -28.45 -43.67
N TYR A 382 0.04 -28.02 -43.51
CA TYR A 382 1.16 -28.95 -43.33
C TYR A 382 1.05 -29.70 -42.00
N SER A 383 0.46 -29.10 -40.98
CA SER A 383 0.21 -29.74 -39.69
C SER A 383 -0.74 -30.94 -39.79
N GLU A 384 -1.78 -30.89 -40.62
CA GLU A 384 -2.70 -32.02 -40.86
C GLU A 384 -1.98 -33.17 -41.57
N VAL A 385 -1.13 -32.86 -42.55
CA VAL A 385 -0.32 -33.87 -43.26
C VAL A 385 0.73 -34.48 -42.33
N GLN A 386 1.32 -33.68 -41.43
CA GLN A 386 2.23 -34.20 -40.41
C GLN A 386 1.54 -35.19 -39.48
N ALA A 387 0.32 -34.90 -39.03
CA ALA A 387 -0.47 -35.83 -38.20
C ALA A 387 -0.71 -37.13 -38.96
N PHE A 388 -1.14 -37.05 -40.22
CA PHE A 388 -1.32 -38.22 -41.07
C PHE A 388 -0.03 -39.03 -41.23
N TYR A 389 1.14 -38.39 -41.44
CA TYR A 389 2.41 -39.11 -41.55
C TYR A 389 2.83 -39.80 -40.25
N LYS A 390 2.52 -39.21 -39.08
CA LYS A 390 2.77 -39.86 -37.78
C LYS A 390 1.88 -41.08 -37.59
N ASP A 391 0.60 -40.97 -37.92
CA ASP A 391 -0.34 -42.10 -37.87
C ASP A 391 0.08 -43.21 -38.87
N ALA A 392 0.53 -42.81 -40.07
CA ALA A 392 1.06 -43.73 -41.06
C ALA A 392 2.25 -44.53 -40.53
N TYR A 393 3.20 -43.88 -39.84
CA TYR A 393 4.32 -44.58 -39.22
C TYR A 393 3.87 -45.58 -38.15
N GLN A 394 2.87 -45.25 -37.32
CA GLN A 394 2.37 -46.17 -36.30
C GLN A 394 1.69 -47.42 -36.88
N ILE A 395 1.10 -47.31 -38.08
CA ILE A 395 0.45 -48.43 -38.78
C ILE A 395 1.48 -49.28 -39.55
N LEU A 396 2.61 -48.67 -39.95
CA LEU A 396 3.64 -49.31 -40.75
C LEU A 396 4.80 -49.93 -39.94
N ASP A 397 4.98 -49.52 -38.67
CA ASP A 397 5.78 -50.22 -37.65
C ASP A 397 5.10 -51.53 -37.20
#